data_AF-A0A1E3X7V1-F1
#
_entry.id   AF-A0A1E3X7V1-F1
#
_cell.length_a   1.000
_cell.length_b   1.000
_cell.length_c   1.000
_cell.angle_alpha   90.00
_cell.angle_beta   90.00
_cell.angle_gamma   90.00
#
_symmetry.space_group_name_H-M   'P 1'
#
loop_
_entity.id
_entity.type
_entity.pdbx_description
1 polymer ?
#
loop_
_entity_poly.entity_id
_entity_poly.type
_entity_poly.pdbx_seq_one_letter_code
_entity_poly.pdbx_strand_id
1 'polypeptide(L)' 'MPNISNKSTKNIGTFHLTTLLIKRSRELIDGAPKLIETDLNDPFKIAFKEYVSGKLKFADDELKK' A
#
# COMPACT_ATOMS: atom_id res chain seq x y z
N MET A 1 -11.08 -6.91 -18.83
CA MET A 1 -9.92 -6.98 -17.92
C MET A 1 -9.50 -5.56 -17.60
N PRO A 2 -9.45 -5.09 -16.33
CA PRO A 2 -9.08 -3.70 -16.08
C PRO A 2 -7.59 -3.50 -16.35
N ASN A 3 -7.32 -2.49 -17.17
CA ASN A 3 -6.01 -2.04 -17.65
C ASN A 3 -5.33 -1.19 -16.56
N ILE A 4 -4.12 -1.58 -16.16
CA ILE A 4 -3.31 -0.90 -15.15
C ILE A 4 -2.32 0.00 -15.90
N SER A 5 -2.77 1.16 -16.37
CA SER A 5 -1.89 2.14 -17.01
C SER A 5 -1.38 3.15 -15.98
N ASN A 6 -0.04 3.27 -15.97
CA ASN A 6 0.75 4.46 -15.67
C ASN A 6 0.83 4.94 -14.21
N LYS A 7 1.92 4.56 -13.52
CA LYS A 7 2.77 5.47 -12.73
C LYS A 7 4.10 4.80 -12.33
N SER A 8 5.17 5.24 -13.00
CA SER A 8 6.56 5.31 -12.48
C SER A 8 7.08 4.15 -11.60
N THR A 9 7.29 2.96 -12.18
CA THR A 9 8.07 1.89 -11.56
C THR A 9 9.57 2.16 -11.71
N LYS A 10 10.07 3.18 -11.01
CA LYS A 10 11.51 3.40 -10.88
C LYS A 10 12.07 2.39 -9.88
N ASN A 11 12.47 1.22 -10.39
CA ASN A 11 13.35 0.22 -9.75
C ASN A 11 13.25 0.11 -8.21
N ILE A 12 12.05 -0.19 -7.71
CA ILE A 12 11.87 -0.68 -6.34
C ILE A 12 11.67 -2.19 -6.51
N GLY A 13 12.68 -2.97 -6.13
CA GLY A 13 12.78 -4.40 -6.45
C GLY A 13 11.50 -5.16 -6.08
N THR A 14 11.15 -6.18 -6.87
CA THR A 14 9.89 -6.95 -6.89
C THR A 14 9.29 -7.33 -5.52
N PHE A 15 10.09 -7.36 -4.45
CA PHE A 15 9.70 -7.72 -3.09
C PHE A 15 9.27 -6.55 -2.19
N HIS A 16 9.51 -5.29 -2.56
CA HIS A 16 9.22 -4.17 -1.68
C HIS A 16 7.72 -3.93 -1.52
N LEU A 17 6.94 -4.15 -2.58
CA LEU A 17 5.48 -4.03 -2.51
C LEU A 17 4.89 -5.05 -1.52
N THR A 18 5.35 -6.30 -1.58
CA THR A 18 4.89 -7.33 -0.63
C THR A 18 5.33 -6.99 0.79
N THR A 19 6.56 -6.53 1.00
CA THR A 19 7.03 -6.08 2.33
C THR A 19 6.20 -4.92 2.87
N LEU A 20 5.89 -3.91 2.06
CA LEU A 20 5.05 -2.77 2.45
C LEU A 20 3.64 -3.23 2.84
N LEU A 21 3.01 -4.06 2.01
CA LEU A 21 1.68 -4.60 2.27
C LEU A 21 1.65 -5.47 3.53
N ILE A 22 2.66 -6.32 3.74
CA ILE A 22 2.79 -7.16 4.95
C ILE A 22 2.96 -6.30 6.19
N LYS A 23 3.86 -5.29 6.14
CA LYS A 23 4.09 -4.36 7.26
C LYS A 23 2.78 -3.63 7.60
N ARG A 24 2.10 -3.09 6.59
CA ARG A 24 0.84 -2.38 6.79
C ARG A 24 -0.28 -3.28 7.29
N SER A 25 -0.37 -4.51 6.79
CA SER A 25 -1.35 -5.49 7.27
C SER A 25 -1.13 -5.82 8.74
N ARG A 26 0.12 -5.92 9.20
CA ARG A 26 0.46 -6.12 10.62
C ARG A 26 0.06 -4.92 11.47
N GLU A 27 0.34 -3.70 11.02
CA GLU A 27 -0.12 -2.48 11.71
C GLU A 27 -1.65 -2.46 11.88
N LEU A 28 -2.39 -2.87 10.84
CA LEU A 28 -3.85 -2.96 10.89
C LEU A 28 -4.34 -4.06 11.84
N ILE A 29 -3.61 -5.17 11.97
CA ILE A 29 -3.89 -6.23 12.96
C ILE A 29 -3.63 -5.72 14.38
N ASP A 30 -2.56 -4.94 14.57
CA ASP A 30 -2.20 -4.32 15.85
C ASP A 30 -3.16 -3.19 16.25
N GLY A 31 -4.17 -2.88 15.43
CA GLY A 31 -5.20 -1.89 15.71
C GLY A 31 -4.90 -0.48 15.18
N ALA A 32 -3.94 -0.32 14.27
CA ALA A 32 -3.69 0.95 13.62
C ALA A 32 -4.93 1.43 12.84
N PRO A 33 -5.18 2.75 12.80
CA PRO A 33 -6.30 3.30 12.06
C PRO A 33 -6.16 3.05 10.55
N LYS A 34 -7.28 2.74 9.91
CA LYS A 34 -7.38 2.62 8.45
C LYS A 34 -7.24 4.02 7.83
N LEU A 35 -6.43 4.14 6.79
CA LEU A 35 -6.23 5.39 6.03
C LEU A 35 -7.36 5.64 5.01
N ILE A 36 -8.17 4.61 4.75
CA ILE A 36 -9.34 4.64 3.89
C ILE A 36 -10.58 4.20 4.67
N GLU A 37 -11.73 4.78 4.34
CA GLU A 37 -13.02 4.24 4.75
C GLU A 37 -13.31 3.00 3.91
N THR A 38 -13.37 1.84 4.55
CA THR A 38 -13.72 0.59 3.88
C THR A 38 -14.38 -0.37 4.85
N ASP A 39 -15.43 -1.04 4.37
CA ASP A 39 -16.16 -2.08 5.10
C ASP A 39 -15.42 -3.43 5.11
N LEU A 40 -14.15 -3.43 4.69
CA LEU A 40 -13.33 -4.63 4.63
C LEU A 40 -12.81 -4.91 6.04
N ASN A 41 -12.88 -6.18 6.43
CA ASN A 41 -12.34 -6.70 7.67
C ASN A 41 -10.98 -7.41 7.48
N ASP A 42 -10.59 -7.65 6.22
CA ASP A 42 -9.32 -8.28 5.88
C ASP A 42 -8.20 -7.21 5.86
N PRO A 43 -7.21 -7.29 6.77
CA PRO A 43 -6.10 -6.34 6.86
C PRO A 43 -5.32 -6.20 5.57
N PHE A 44 -5.15 -7.30 4.83
CA PHE A 44 -4.41 -7.30 3.56
C PHE A 44 -5.18 -6.56 2.47
N LYS A 45 -6.50 -6.78 2.37
CA LYS A 45 -7.33 -6.08 1.39
C LYS A 45 -7.44 -4.59 1.69
N ILE A 46 -7.45 -4.21 2.97
CA ILE A 46 -7.39 -2.80 3.38
C ILE A 46 -6.06 -2.19 2.94
N ALA A 47 -4.92 -2.80 3.30
CA ALA A 47 -3.59 -2.31 2.91
C ALA A 47 -3.43 -2.19 1.39
N PHE A 48 -3.96 -3.17 0.65
CA PHE A 48 -3.94 -3.14 -0.81
C PHE A 48 -4.80 -2.01 -1.39
N LYS A 49 -6.01 -1.79 -0.88
CA LYS A 49 -6.83 -0.62 -1.29
C LYS A 49 -6.16 0.70 -0.91
N GLU A 50 -5.51 0.80 0.26
CA GLU A 50 -4.79 2.01 0.67
C GLU A 50 -3.65 2.32 -0.30
N TYR A 51 -2.93 1.28 -0.76
CA TYR A 51 -1.90 1.39 -1.79
C TYR A 51 -2.45 1.82 -3.15
N VAL A 52 -3.49 1.13 -3.64
CA VAL A 52 -4.13 1.47 -4.93
C VAL A 52 -4.76 2.86 -4.91
N SER A 53 -5.30 3.30 -3.76
CA SER A 53 -5.82 4.65 -3.56
C SER A 53 -4.71 5.71 -3.48
N GLY A 54 -3.43 5.32 -3.45
CA GLY A 54 -2.28 6.22 -3.36
C GLY A 54 -2.11 6.88 -1.98
N LYS A 55 -2.84 6.40 -0.96
CA LYS A 55 -2.73 6.87 0.43
C LYS A 55 -1.61 6.16 1.19
N LEU A 56 -1.29 4.92 0.81
CA LEU A 56 -0.11 4.21 1.30
C LEU A 56 1.01 4.38 0.26
N LYS A 57 2.01 5.19 0.57
CA LYS A 57 3.20 5.41 -0.26
C LYS A 57 4.44 4.78 0.38
N PHE A 58 5.41 4.41 -0.44
CA PHE A 58 6.72 4.02 0.06
C PHE A 58 7.39 5.23 0.72
N ALA A 59 7.96 5.06 1.90
CA ALA A 59 8.65 6.13 2.63
C ALA A 59 9.82 6.74 1.83
N ASP A 60 10.39 6.00 0.88
CA ASP A 60 11.48 6.48 0.02
C ASP A 60 11.02 7.44 -1.10
N ASP A 61 9.71 7.60 -1.33
CA ASP A 61 9.21 8.59 -2.31
C ASP A 61 9.32 10.03 -1.78
N GLU A 62 9.59 10.24 -0.48
CA GLU A 62 9.80 11.57 0.10
C GLU A 62 11.25 12.06 0.06
N LEU A 63 12.21 11.24 -0.42
CA LEU A 63 13.65 11.57 -0.45
C LEU A 63 14.17 11.99 -1.82
N LYS A 64 13.36 12.71 -2.62
CA LYS A 64 13.87 13.53 -3.73
C LYS A 64 13.19 14.89 -3.80
N LYS A 65 13.77 15.85 -3.08
CA LYS A 65 13.64 17.28 -3.38
C LYS A 65 14.95 17.76 -4.00
#